data_AF-F1YLD4-F1
#
_entry.id   AF-F1YLD4-F1
#
_cell.length_a   1.000
_cell.length_b   1.000
_cell.length_c   1.000
_cell.angle_alpha   90.00
_cell.angle_beta   90.00
_cell.angle_gamma   90.00
#
_symmetry.space_group_name_H-M   'P 1'
#
loop_
_entity.id
_entity.type
_entity.pdbx_description
1 polymer ?
#
loop_
_entity_poly.entity_id
_entity_poly.type
_entity_poly.pdbx_seq_one_letter_code
_entity_poly.pdbx_strand_id
1 'polypeptide(L)'
;MPDIASAATGSAPHESPEHGTVPGPAAGAGPTSADATLIRMAHVESLLPLDGVTVVTLEQAVAAPLASRHLADLGARVIKVERPDGGDFARAYDEAVHGTGAHFVWLNRGKESLAVDLKSAEGRDIVQTLIASADVFLQNLAPGAAARLCLGSDELRAAHPGLVTVDLSGYGTGGPFEQRKAYDMLIQAESGLISITGTPDDAVKTGIPTADIASGMYCAQAVLAALLRRYRTGEGAAIEVSMLESTVEWMGHSLYTQMYTGQQPPRMGVSHVSIAPYDSYPTRDGQILIGVQSDGGWRALTTVLGVPELTDDPRFATNMSRVENRAACDAAVADRTRLWTTAELDAKLADAGIPAAQIKQLGDVADHPQLAARDRWRTVGTPFAQVKALLPPATFGDVEASMGDVPALGAQTAALLAEAGYAPADVDRLADAGVVRLGG
;
A
#
# COMPACT_ATOMS: atom_id res chain seq x y z
N MET A 1 46.76 40.53 -2.15
CA MET A 1 47.29 41.53 -3.10
C MET A 1 47.74 40.81 -4.36
N PRO A 2 47.60 41.41 -5.55
CA PRO A 2 47.08 42.76 -5.88
C PRO A 2 45.61 42.70 -6.40
N ASP A 3 44.95 43.80 -6.79
CA ASP A 3 44.75 45.06 -6.05
C ASP A 3 43.45 45.79 -6.50
N ILE A 4 42.90 46.56 -5.55
CA ILE A 4 41.83 47.60 -5.51
C ILE A 4 41.26 48.22 -6.82
N ALA A 5 39.92 48.41 -6.87
CA ALA A 5 39.16 49.64 -7.28
C ALA A 5 37.63 49.33 -7.39
N SER A 6 36.65 50.23 -7.22
CA SER A 6 36.52 51.56 -6.56
C SER A 6 35.02 51.80 -6.29
N ALA A 7 34.66 52.63 -5.29
CA ALA A 7 33.27 52.96 -4.95
C ALA A 7 32.66 54.09 -5.82
N ALA A 8 31.33 54.16 -5.88
CA ALA A 8 30.59 55.38 -6.22
C ALA A 8 29.21 55.41 -5.52
N THR A 9 28.88 56.55 -4.90
CA THR A 9 27.64 56.83 -4.15
C THR A 9 26.69 57.71 -4.95
N GLY A 10 25.37 57.62 -4.72
CA GLY A 10 24.39 58.57 -5.27
C GLY A 10 23.07 58.56 -4.50
N SER A 11 22.60 59.75 -4.09
CA SER A 11 21.43 59.97 -3.21
C SER A 11 20.17 60.39 -3.97
N ALA A 12 19.00 60.15 -3.37
CA ALA A 12 17.69 60.69 -3.80
C ALA A 12 17.59 62.23 -3.60
N PRO A 13 16.55 62.93 -4.14
CA PRO A 13 15.17 62.82 -3.64
C PRO A 13 14.07 62.77 -4.74
N HIS A 14 12.82 62.56 -4.33
CA HIS A 14 11.64 62.56 -5.21
C HIS A 14 10.66 63.67 -4.78
N GLU A 15 10.21 64.51 -5.72
CA GLU A 15 9.20 65.56 -5.50
C GLU A 15 7.78 65.08 -5.86
N SER A 16 6.79 65.90 -5.51
CA SER A 16 5.35 65.84 -5.82
C SER A 16 4.89 67.31 -6.02
N PRO A 17 3.78 67.68 -6.72
CA PRO A 17 2.45 67.07 -6.58
C PRO A 17 1.44 67.15 -7.79
N GLU A 18 0.22 66.61 -7.57
CA GLU A 18 -1.14 67.03 -8.06
C GLU A 18 -1.44 67.25 -9.57
N HIS A 19 -2.56 66.76 -10.16
CA HIS A 19 -3.98 67.08 -9.89
C HIS A 19 -4.95 66.19 -10.74
N GLY A 20 -6.23 65.97 -10.35
CA GLY A 20 -7.28 65.42 -11.26
C GLY A 20 -8.50 64.68 -10.62
N THR A 21 -9.75 65.01 -11.02
CA THR A 21 -11.04 64.53 -10.43
C THR A 21 -12.08 64.17 -11.53
N VAL A 22 -13.27 63.55 -11.35
CA VAL A 22 -14.27 63.41 -10.24
C VAL A 22 -15.04 62.03 -10.35
N PRO A 23 -15.94 61.61 -9.41
CA PRO A 23 -16.31 60.17 -9.23
C PRO A 23 -17.73 59.70 -9.64
N GLY A 24 -17.94 58.37 -9.70
CA GLY A 24 -19.24 57.64 -9.60
C GLY A 24 -19.51 56.57 -10.69
N PRO A 25 -20.47 55.63 -10.54
CA PRO A 25 -21.34 55.33 -9.39
C PRO A 25 -21.11 53.93 -8.77
N ALA A 26 -21.85 53.59 -7.71
CA ALA A 26 -21.78 52.29 -7.02
C ALA A 26 -22.48 51.15 -7.79
N ALA A 27 -21.87 49.96 -7.76
CA ALA A 27 -22.49 48.68 -8.10
C ALA A 27 -22.32 47.70 -6.92
N GLY A 28 -23.29 46.80 -6.73
CA GLY A 28 -23.44 46.04 -5.48
C GLY A 28 -22.23 45.17 -5.11
N ALA A 29 -21.97 45.08 -3.80
CA ALA A 29 -21.01 44.13 -3.26
C ALA A 29 -21.50 42.71 -3.54
N GLY A 30 -20.82 42.00 -4.44
CA GLY A 30 -20.90 40.54 -4.50
C GLY A 30 -20.34 39.93 -3.20
N PRO A 31 -20.70 38.67 -2.88
CA PRO A 31 -20.23 38.00 -1.68
C PRO A 31 -18.69 38.01 -1.63
N THR A 32 -18.14 38.24 -0.45
CA THR A 32 -16.69 38.35 -0.30
C THR A 32 -16.02 36.99 -0.47
N SER A 33 -14.72 36.98 -0.73
CA SER A 33 -13.92 35.74 -0.78
C SER A 33 -14.12 34.84 0.45
N ALA A 34 -14.38 35.43 1.62
CA ALA A 34 -14.71 34.71 2.84
C ALA A 34 -16.06 33.99 2.77
N ASP A 35 -17.11 34.64 2.23
CA ASP A 35 -18.43 34.03 2.04
C ASP A 35 -18.39 32.88 1.02
N ALA A 36 -17.66 33.05 -0.08
CA ALA A 36 -17.45 31.97 -1.06
C ALA A 36 -16.67 30.77 -0.47
N THR A 37 -15.76 31.03 0.49
CA THR A 37 -15.05 29.97 1.22
C THR A 37 -15.97 29.27 2.21
N LEU A 38 -16.78 30.01 2.97
CA LEU A 38 -17.74 29.47 3.95
C LEU A 38 -18.87 28.67 3.29
N ILE A 39 -19.40 29.11 2.15
CA ILE A 39 -20.40 28.36 1.37
C ILE A 39 -19.82 27.03 0.88
N ARG A 40 -18.51 26.95 0.59
CA ARG A 40 -17.83 25.72 0.16
C ARG A 40 -17.52 24.74 1.31
N MET A 41 -17.66 25.17 2.56
CA MET A 41 -17.48 24.32 3.76
C MET A 41 -18.81 23.74 4.30
N ALA A 42 -19.96 24.14 3.75
CA ALA A 42 -21.28 23.79 4.28
C ALA A 42 -21.83 22.42 3.83
N HIS A 43 -21.07 21.65 3.04
CA HIS A 43 -21.44 20.30 2.55
C HIS A 43 -20.27 19.31 2.60
N VAL A 44 -19.49 19.32 3.68
CA VAL A 44 -18.52 18.25 3.96
C VAL A 44 -19.20 17.23 4.88
N GLU A 45 -20.02 16.35 4.31
CA GLU A 45 -20.73 15.29 5.05
C GLU A 45 -19.77 14.19 5.54
N SER A 46 -18.57 14.09 4.96
CA SER A 46 -17.48 13.22 5.39
C SER A 46 -16.12 13.92 5.25
N LEU A 47 -15.24 13.72 6.24
CA LEU A 47 -13.85 14.20 6.21
C LEU A 47 -12.88 13.22 5.54
N LEU A 48 -13.39 12.11 4.99
CA LEU A 48 -12.55 11.07 4.38
C LEU A 48 -11.87 11.58 3.08
N PRO A 49 -10.56 11.32 2.86
CA PRO A 49 -9.81 11.93 1.75
C PRO A 49 -10.30 11.62 0.33
N LEU A 50 -11.06 10.53 0.15
CA LEU A 50 -11.64 10.11 -1.13
C LEU A 50 -13.17 10.07 -1.10
N ASP A 51 -13.81 10.79 -0.18
CA ASP A 51 -15.26 10.96 -0.24
C ASP A 51 -15.71 11.55 -1.59
N GLY A 52 -16.82 11.04 -2.11
CA GLY A 52 -17.32 11.37 -3.45
C GLY A 52 -16.54 10.76 -4.63
N VAL A 53 -15.44 10.02 -4.42
CA VAL A 53 -14.70 9.33 -5.49
C VAL A 53 -15.30 7.94 -5.75
N THR A 54 -15.69 7.66 -7.00
CA THR A 54 -16.20 6.33 -7.40
C THR A 54 -15.15 5.52 -8.17
N VAL A 55 -14.95 4.26 -7.76
CA VAL A 55 -13.95 3.33 -8.31
C VAL A 55 -14.66 2.05 -8.77
N VAL A 56 -14.61 1.72 -10.06
CA VAL A 56 -15.11 0.44 -10.59
C VAL A 56 -13.93 -0.50 -10.84
N THR A 57 -14.01 -1.75 -10.39
CA THR A 57 -12.87 -2.68 -10.43
C THR A 57 -13.18 -4.05 -11.03
N LEU A 58 -12.32 -4.53 -11.95
CA LEU A 58 -12.28 -5.92 -12.43
C LEU A 58 -11.10 -6.65 -11.79
N GLU A 59 -11.29 -7.07 -10.55
CA GLU A 59 -10.18 -7.43 -9.66
C GLU A 59 -10.32 -8.82 -9.02
N GLN A 60 -9.22 -9.56 -8.96
CA GLN A 60 -9.16 -10.90 -8.40
C GLN A 60 -7.86 -11.13 -7.61
N ALA A 61 -7.82 -12.16 -6.77
CA ALA A 61 -6.67 -12.50 -5.92
C ALA A 61 -6.32 -11.42 -4.88
N VAL A 62 -5.14 -10.79 -5.00
CA VAL A 62 -4.54 -9.96 -3.95
C VAL A 62 -4.18 -8.56 -4.42
N ALA A 63 -3.42 -8.40 -5.50
CA ALA A 63 -2.82 -7.11 -5.87
C ALA A 63 -3.83 -5.97 -6.08
N ALA A 64 -4.76 -6.14 -7.04
CA ALA A 64 -5.82 -5.17 -7.30
C ALA A 64 -6.82 -5.05 -6.12
N PRO A 65 -7.29 -6.16 -5.52
CA PRO A 65 -8.15 -6.08 -4.34
C PRO A 65 -7.53 -5.32 -3.16
N LEU A 66 -6.21 -5.42 -2.94
CA LEU A 66 -5.49 -4.65 -1.93
C LEU A 66 -5.50 -3.14 -2.27
N ALA A 67 -5.19 -2.80 -3.52
CA ALA A 67 -5.15 -1.41 -3.98
C ALA A 67 -6.50 -0.72 -3.78
N SER A 68 -7.58 -1.33 -4.28
CA SER A 68 -8.93 -0.77 -4.16
C SER A 68 -9.44 -0.76 -2.73
N ARG A 69 -9.10 -1.76 -1.89
CA ARG A 69 -9.43 -1.73 -0.46
C ARG A 69 -8.75 -0.57 0.26
N HIS A 70 -7.53 -0.20 -0.13
CA HIS A 70 -6.88 1.00 0.40
C HIS A 70 -7.58 2.30 -0.05
N LEU A 71 -8.21 2.34 -1.23
CA LEU A 71 -9.07 3.46 -1.64
C LEU A 71 -10.39 3.50 -0.84
N ALA A 72 -11.02 2.34 -0.61
CA ALA A 72 -12.22 2.23 0.25
C ALA A 72 -11.95 2.61 1.71
N ASP A 73 -10.80 2.19 2.27
CA ASP A 73 -10.33 2.61 3.60
C ASP A 73 -10.23 4.14 3.72
N LEU A 74 -9.90 4.83 2.62
CA LEU A 74 -9.81 6.30 2.50
C LEU A 74 -11.13 6.98 2.10
N GLY A 75 -12.24 6.24 1.99
CA GLY A 75 -13.59 6.75 1.73
C GLY A 75 -14.09 6.66 0.29
N ALA A 76 -13.31 6.12 -0.66
CA ALA A 76 -13.79 5.94 -2.02
C ALA A 76 -14.92 4.88 -2.07
N ARG A 77 -15.94 5.12 -2.88
CA ARG A 77 -16.96 4.12 -3.20
C ARG A 77 -16.39 3.11 -4.19
N VAL A 78 -16.13 1.88 -3.73
CA VAL A 78 -15.50 0.84 -4.55
C VAL A 78 -16.51 -0.22 -4.97
N ILE A 79 -16.79 -0.28 -6.28
CA ILE A 79 -17.66 -1.27 -6.92
C ILE A 79 -16.80 -2.40 -7.49
N LYS A 80 -16.78 -3.54 -6.81
CA LYS A 80 -16.09 -4.76 -7.26
C LYS A 80 -17.01 -5.55 -8.19
N VAL A 81 -16.60 -5.67 -9.45
CA VAL A 81 -17.28 -6.49 -10.45
C VAL A 81 -16.78 -7.93 -10.34
N GLU A 82 -17.71 -8.85 -10.14
CA GLU A 82 -17.45 -10.26 -9.89
C GLU A 82 -18.26 -11.15 -10.84
N ARG A 83 -17.79 -12.38 -11.08
CA ARG A 83 -18.56 -13.35 -11.87
C ARG A 83 -19.76 -13.89 -11.08
N PRO A 84 -20.92 -14.18 -11.72
CA PRO A 84 -22.06 -14.82 -11.05
C PRO A 84 -21.75 -16.23 -10.50
N ASP A 85 -20.79 -16.94 -11.11
CA ASP A 85 -20.40 -18.33 -10.85
C ASP A 85 -19.43 -18.51 -9.67
N GLY A 86 -19.59 -17.71 -8.61
CA GLY A 86 -18.80 -17.79 -7.36
C GLY A 86 -17.87 -16.59 -7.11
N GLY A 87 -17.84 -15.63 -8.03
CA GLY A 87 -17.13 -14.35 -7.85
C GLY A 87 -15.61 -14.47 -7.89
N ASP A 88 -14.93 -13.63 -7.10
CA ASP A 88 -13.49 -13.72 -6.88
C ASP A 88 -13.13 -15.07 -6.25
N PHE A 89 -12.19 -15.81 -6.83
CA PHE A 89 -11.78 -17.13 -6.33
C PHE A 89 -11.16 -17.06 -4.93
N ALA A 90 -10.68 -15.87 -4.50
CA ALA A 90 -10.19 -15.65 -3.14
C ALA A 90 -11.28 -15.89 -2.07
N ARG A 91 -12.57 -15.82 -2.43
CA ARG A 91 -13.70 -16.17 -1.55
C ARG A 91 -13.64 -17.62 -1.06
N ALA A 92 -13.06 -18.52 -1.85
CA ALA A 92 -13.03 -19.98 -1.63
C ALA A 92 -11.60 -20.57 -1.68
N TYR A 93 -10.57 -19.75 -1.41
CA TYR A 93 -9.19 -20.24 -1.20
C TYR A 93 -9.06 -21.09 0.07
N ASP A 94 -9.83 -20.72 1.09
CA ASP A 94 -9.95 -21.37 2.39
C ASP A 94 -11.32 -21.01 2.98
N GLU A 95 -11.64 -21.57 4.16
CA GLU A 95 -12.86 -21.25 4.93
C GLU A 95 -12.51 -20.67 6.32
N ALA A 96 -11.27 -20.20 6.50
CA ALA A 96 -10.66 -19.99 7.82
C ALA A 96 -11.33 -18.87 8.63
N VAL A 97 -12.04 -17.94 7.98
CA VAL A 97 -12.79 -16.87 8.65
C VAL A 97 -14.28 -17.15 8.52
N HIS A 98 -14.76 -18.04 9.40
CA HIS A 98 -16.18 -18.41 9.53
C HIS A 98 -16.86 -18.82 8.20
N GLY A 99 -16.17 -19.60 7.36
CA GLY A 99 -16.69 -20.01 6.05
C GLY A 99 -16.39 -19.04 4.90
N THR A 100 -15.65 -17.95 5.15
CA THR A 100 -15.10 -17.07 4.12
C THR A 100 -13.59 -17.21 4.06
N GLY A 101 -13.02 -17.20 2.85
CA GLY A 101 -11.56 -17.17 2.66
C GLY A 101 -10.88 -15.97 3.32
N ALA A 102 -9.82 -16.23 4.10
CA ALA A 102 -9.12 -15.21 4.88
C ALA A 102 -8.56 -14.07 3.99
N HIS A 103 -8.07 -14.42 2.80
CA HIS A 103 -7.65 -13.44 1.79
C HIS A 103 -8.81 -12.51 1.40
N PHE A 104 -10.00 -13.06 1.13
CA PHE A 104 -11.14 -12.25 0.73
C PHE A 104 -11.54 -11.25 1.82
N VAL A 105 -11.59 -11.69 3.09
CA VAL A 105 -11.92 -10.83 4.24
C VAL A 105 -10.91 -9.70 4.42
N TRP A 106 -9.60 -9.99 4.32
CA TRP A 106 -8.54 -8.98 4.44
C TRP A 106 -8.60 -7.89 3.34
N LEU A 107 -9.09 -8.26 2.16
CA LEU A 107 -8.95 -7.50 0.93
C LEU A 107 -10.24 -6.88 0.38
N ASN A 108 -11.41 -7.15 0.95
CA ASN A 108 -12.68 -6.70 0.34
C ASN A 108 -13.65 -6.01 1.30
N ARG A 109 -13.22 -5.67 2.52
CA ARG A 109 -13.99 -4.80 3.42
C ARG A 109 -14.24 -3.42 2.78
N GLY A 110 -15.40 -2.83 3.03
CA GLY A 110 -15.79 -1.49 2.55
C GLY A 110 -16.12 -1.42 1.06
N LYS A 111 -16.29 -2.56 0.36
CA LYS A 111 -16.61 -2.62 -1.06
C LYS A 111 -18.08 -2.98 -1.30
N GLU A 112 -18.59 -2.57 -2.45
CA GLU A 112 -19.82 -3.08 -3.05
C GLU A 112 -19.50 -4.24 -3.99
N SER A 113 -20.34 -5.27 -4.05
CA SER A 113 -20.21 -6.43 -4.93
C SER A 113 -21.32 -6.44 -5.99
N LEU A 114 -20.91 -6.33 -7.25
CA LEU A 114 -21.74 -6.50 -8.44
C LEU A 114 -21.40 -7.84 -9.10
N ALA A 115 -22.33 -8.80 -9.08
CA ALA A 115 -22.12 -10.09 -9.71
C ALA A 115 -22.78 -10.14 -11.09
N VAL A 116 -21.99 -10.10 -12.17
CA VAL A 116 -22.43 -9.94 -13.57
C VAL A 116 -21.54 -10.68 -14.58
N ASP A 117 -22.13 -11.35 -15.57
CA ASP A 117 -21.40 -12.06 -16.62
C ASP A 117 -21.00 -11.13 -17.77
N LEU A 118 -19.72 -10.73 -17.77
CA LEU A 118 -19.12 -9.91 -18.83
C LEU A 118 -19.00 -10.62 -20.19
N LYS A 119 -19.35 -11.91 -20.31
CA LYS A 119 -19.46 -12.58 -21.62
C LYS A 119 -20.76 -12.21 -22.33
N SER A 120 -21.84 -11.93 -21.59
CA SER A 120 -23.09 -11.39 -22.15
C SER A 120 -22.90 -9.96 -22.68
N ALA A 121 -23.77 -9.50 -23.57
CA ALA A 121 -23.75 -8.11 -24.03
C ALA A 121 -24.26 -7.18 -22.94
N GLU A 122 -25.43 -7.48 -22.38
CA GLU A 122 -26.05 -6.69 -21.32
C GLU A 122 -25.15 -6.56 -20.08
N GLY A 123 -24.39 -7.60 -19.73
CA GLY A 123 -23.44 -7.55 -18.63
C GLY A 123 -22.26 -6.61 -18.85
N ARG A 124 -21.81 -6.42 -20.10
CA ARG A 124 -20.83 -5.38 -20.45
C ARG A 124 -21.44 -4.00 -20.43
N ASP A 125 -22.66 -3.85 -20.97
CA ASP A 125 -23.36 -2.57 -21.05
C ASP A 125 -23.64 -2.01 -19.64
N ILE A 126 -24.02 -2.86 -18.67
CA ILE A 126 -24.15 -2.50 -17.24
C ILE A 126 -22.82 -1.91 -16.71
N VAL A 127 -21.70 -2.61 -16.91
CA VAL A 127 -20.41 -2.19 -16.35
C VAL A 127 -19.85 -0.97 -17.06
N GLN A 128 -20.02 -0.84 -18.38
CA GLN A 128 -19.68 0.39 -19.12
C GLN A 128 -20.51 1.59 -18.62
N THR A 129 -21.80 1.40 -18.32
CA THR A 129 -22.67 2.45 -17.75
C THR A 129 -22.15 2.92 -16.38
N LEU A 130 -21.73 2.00 -15.51
CA LEU A 130 -21.13 2.34 -14.21
C LEU A 130 -19.74 2.99 -14.33
N ILE A 131 -18.94 2.62 -15.34
CA ILE A 131 -17.64 3.26 -15.60
C ILE A 131 -17.82 4.68 -16.14
N ALA A 132 -18.89 4.95 -16.90
CA ALA A 132 -19.16 6.27 -17.47
C ALA A 132 -19.40 7.37 -16.41
N SER A 133 -19.80 6.99 -15.19
CA SER A 133 -19.92 7.88 -14.02
C SER A 133 -18.78 7.74 -13.00
N ALA A 134 -17.82 6.84 -13.22
CA ALA A 134 -16.72 6.58 -12.30
C ALA A 134 -15.54 7.54 -12.48
N ASP A 135 -14.75 7.72 -11.41
CA ASP A 135 -13.50 8.47 -11.44
C ASP A 135 -12.29 7.60 -11.76
N VAL A 136 -12.36 6.32 -11.39
CA VAL A 136 -11.28 5.35 -11.53
C VAL A 136 -11.84 4.01 -12.03
N PHE A 137 -11.17 3.44 -13.02
CA PHE A 137 -11.33 2.04 -13.43
C PHE A 137 -10.02 1.28 -13.19
N LEU A 138 -10.05 0.16 -12.47
CA LEU A 138 -8.85 -0.61 -12.12
C LEU A 138 -9.05 -2.10 -12.38
N GLN A 139 -8.11 -2.74 -13.07
CA GLN A 139 -8.22 -4.14 -13.46
C GLN A 139 -6.90 -4.92 -13.33
N ASN A 140 -6.97 -6.21 -13.00
CA ASN A 140 -5.83 -7.14 -13.03
C ASN A 140 -6.13 -8.46 -13.76
N LEU A 141 -6.91 -8.37 -14.84
CA LEU A 141 -7.18 -9.48 -15.73
C LEU A 141 -5.93 -9.88 -16.52
N ALA A 142 -5.95 -11.08 -17.09
CA ALA A 142 -4.88 -11.54 -17.97
C ALA A 142 -4.67 -10.58 -19.17
N PRO A 143 -3.44 -10.44 -19.70
CA PRO A 143 -3.14 -9.59 -20.85
C PRO A 143 -4.16 -9.71 -21.99
N GLY A 144 -4.60 -8.56 -22.52
CA GLY A 144 -5.61 -8.48 -23.58
C GLY A 144 -7.02 -8.99 -23.21
N ALA A 145 -7.32 -9.32 -21.96
CA ALA A 145 -8.68 -9.70 -21.54
C ALA A 145 -9.63 -8.50 -21.49
N ALA A 146 -9.23 -7.39 -20.88
CA ALA A 146 -10.05 -6.18 -20.76
C ALA A 146 -10.46 -5.61 -22.13
N ALA A 147 -9.51 -5.51 -23.07
CA ALA A 147 -9.80 -5.07 -24.45
C ALA A 147 -10.81 -6.00 -25.18
N ARG A 148 -10.69 -7.32 -25.01
CA ARG A 148 -11.67 -8.29 -25.56
C ARG A 148 -13.06 -8.21 -24.91
N LEU A 149 -13.17 -7.59 -23.75
CA LEU A 149 -14.44 -7.28 -23.07
C LEU A 149 -14.93 -5.86 -23.39
N CYS A 150 -14.29 -5.13 -24.33
CA CYS A 150 -14.58 -3.73 -24.64
C CYS A 150 -14.42 -2.80 -23.41
N LEU A 151 -13.43 -3.10 -22.56
CA LEU A 151 -13.08 -2.38 -21.34
C LEU A 151 -11.58 -2.03 -21.30
N GLY A 152 -10.99 -1.74 -22.47
CA GLY A 152 -9.60 -1.31 -22.58
C GLY A 152 -9.40 0.15 -22.16
N SER A 153 -8.24 0.45 -21.56
CA SER A 153 -7.91 1.80 -21.06
C SER A 153 -8.01 2.89 -22.12
N ASP A 154 -7.54 2.63 -23.35
CA ASP A 154 -7.53 3.61 -24.42
C ASP A 154 -8.95 3.93 -24.91
N GLU A 155 -9.79 2.91 -25.12
CA GLU A 155 -11.19 3.11 -25.54
C GLU A 155 -12.01 3.80 -24.44
N LEU A 156 -11.86 3.37 -23.18
CA LEU A 156 -12.58 3.97 -22.05
C LEU A 156 -12.18 5.44 -21.85
N ARG A 157 -10.89 5.79 -21.98
CA ARG A 157 -10.44 7.19 -21.85
C ARG A 157 -10.74 8.05 -23.07
N ALA A 158 -10.89 7.47 -24.26
CA ALA A 158 -11.39 8.19 -25.43
C ALA A 158 -12.86 8.60 -25.26
N ALA A 159 -13.67 7.76 -24.61
CA ALA A 159 -15.06 8.09 -24.24
C ALA A 159 -15.14 9.01 -22.99
N HIS A 160 -14.24 8.82 -22.02
CA HIS A 160 -14.25 9.51 -20.73
C HIS A 160 -12.86 10.10 -20.40
N PRO A 161 -12.48 11.28 -20.93
CA PRO A 161 -11.13 11.85 -20.75
C PRO A 161 -10.72 12.09 -19.29
N GLY A 162 -11.69 12.34 -18.41
CA GLY A 162 -11.49 12.48 -16.96
C GLY A 162 -11.23 11.17 -16.22
N LEU A 163 -11.46 10.00 -16.82
CA LEU A 163 -11.29 8.71 -16.16
C LEU A 163 -9.80 8.41 -15.90
N VAL A 164 -9.49 7.96 -14.69
CA VAL A 164 -8.21 7.32 -14.38
C VAL A 164 -8.37 5.82 -14.64
N THR A 165 -7.56 5.25 -15.53
CA THR A 165 -7.54 3.81 -15.77
C THR A 165 -6.25 3.19 -15.26
N VAL A 166 -6.34 2.00 -14.66
CA VAL A 166 -5.19 1.27 -14.10
C VAL A 166 -5.17 -0.17 -14.61
N ASP A 167 -4.15 -0.49 -15.39
CA ASP A 167 -3.84 -1.83 -15.87
C ASP A 167 -2.73 -2.45 -15.00
N LEU A 168 -3.10 -3.39 -14.12
CA LEU A 168 -2.15 -4.12 -13.28
C LEU A 168 -1.82 -5.47 -13.94
N SER A 169 -0.57 -5.67 -14.33
CA SER A 169 -0.12 -6.89 -15.01
C SER A 169 1.08 -7.55 -14.34
N GLY A 170 1.49 -8.74 -14.81
CA GLY A 170 2.66 -9.43 -14.28
C GLY A 170 3.99 -8.76 -14.62
N TYR A 171 4.16 -8.39 -15.89
CA TYR A 171 5.44 -8.05 -16.51
C TYR A 171 5.46 -6.73 -17.29
N GLY A 172 4.31 -6.05 -17.41
CA GLY A 172 4.16 -4.84 -18.21
C GLY A 172 4.07 -5.07 -19.73
N THR A 173 3.75 -4.00 -20.45
CA THR A 173 3.55 -3.96 -21.90
C THR A 173 4.87 -3.75 -22.66
N GLY A 174 4.99 -4.34 -23.85
CA GLY A 174 6.13 -4.18 -24.76
C GLY A 174 7.34 -5.07 -24.47
N GLY A 175 7.32 -5.82 -23.35
CA GLY A 175 8.39 -6.75 -22.96
C GLY A 175 8.20 -8.18 -23.51
N PRO A 176 9.27 -9.01 -23.55
CA PRO A 176 9.19 -10.40 -24.02
C PRO A 176 8.29 -11.31 -23.16
N PHE A 177 7.94 -10.86 -21.95
CA PHE A 177 7.06 -11.56 -21.01
C PHE A 177 5.67 -10.93 -20.88
N GLU A 178 5.30 -9.92 -21.69
CA GLU A 178 4.00 -9.24 -21.64
C GLU A 178 2.81 -10.22 -21.56
N GLN A 179 2.83 -11.26 -22.41
CA GLN A 179 1.75 -12.26 -22.51
C GLN A 179 1.90 -13.43 -21.52
N ARG A 180 2.89 -13.41 -20.62
CA ARG A 180 3.15 -14.48 -19.64
C ARG A 180 2.27 -14.30 -18.42
N LYS A 181 1.59 -15.38 -18.01
CA LYS A 181 0.83 -15.39 -16.74
C LYS A 181 1.78 -15.22 -15.56
N ALA A 182 1.35 -14.40 -14.60
CA ALA A 182 2.04 -14.17 -13.34
C ALA A 182 1.17 -14.59 -12.15
N TYR A 183 1.85 -15.01 -11.09
CA TYR A 183 1.35 -15.16 -9.73
C TYR A 183 2.47 -14.71 -8.80
N ASP A 184 2.15 -14.24 -7.60
CA ASP A 184 3.12 -13.71 -6.64
C ASP A 184 4.43 -14.51 -6.56
N MET A 185 4.36 -15.81 -6.23
CA MET A 185 5.54 -16.67 -6.05
C MET A 185 6.42 -16.75 -7.31
N LEU A 186 5.82 -16.68 -8.52
CA LEU A 186 6.57 -16.68 -9.78
C LEU A 186 7.31 -15.35 -9.97
N ILE A 187 6.68 -14.23 -9.60
CA ILE A 187 7.32 -12.91 -9.64
C ILE A 187 8.39 -12.77 -8.54
N GLN A 188 8.18 -13.33 -7.33
CA GLN A 188 9.23 -13.39 -6.30
C GLN A 188 10.46 -14.17 -6.78
N ALA A 189 10.28 -15.19 -7.63
CA ALA A 189 11.39 -15.90 -8.26
C ALA A 189 12.11 -15.04 -9.31
N GLU A 190 11.36 -14.46 -10.26
CA GLU A 190 11.91 -13.73 -11.41
C GLU A 190 12.49 -12.35 -11.04
N SER A 191 11.98 -11.71 -9.98
CA SER A 191 12.54 -10.47 -9.40
C SER A 191 13.83 -10.69 -8.61
N GLY A 192 14.20 -11.95 -8.34
CA GLY A 192 15.34 -12.32 -7.51
C GLY A 192 15.08 -12.32 -6.00
N LEU A 193 13.88 -11.99 -5.51
CA LEU A 193 13.57 -11.96 -4.08
C LEU A 193 13.81 -13.31 -3.39
N ILE A 194 13.44 -14.42 -4.02
CA ILE A 194 13.71 -15.78 -3.51
C ILE A 194 15.21 -16.07 -3.43
N SER A 195 16.03 -15.52 -4.33
CA SER A 195 17.48 -15.80 -4.37
C SER A 195 18.23 -15.29 -3.12
N ILE A 196 17.74 -14.19 -2.53
CA ILE A 196 18.29 -13.53 -1.34
C ILE A 196 17.53 -13.85 -0.04
N THR A 197 16.42 -14.59 -0.11
CA THR A 197 15.57 -14.92 1.04
C THR A 197 15.71 -16.39 1.44
N GLY A 198 15.93 -16.66 2.72
CA GLY A 198 16.04 -18.02 3.28
C GLY A 198 17.28 -18.25 4.13
N THR A 199 17.63 -19.50 4.36
CA THR A 199 18.87 -19.89 5.05
C THR A 199 20.03 -19.92 4.05
N PRO A 200 21.30 -20.00 4.49
CA PRO A 200 22.42 -20.19 3.57
C PRO A 200 22.21 -21.41 2.63
N ASP A 201 21.64 -22.49 3.16
CA ASP A 201 21.41 -23.73 2.42
C ASP A 201 20.15 -23.67 1.52
N ASP A 202 19.03 -23.17 2.04
CA ASP A 202 17.72 -23.22 1.38
C ASP A 202 17.20 -21.84 0.96
N ALA A 203 16.84 -21.70 -0.31
CA ALA A 203 16.12 -20.54 -0.83
C ALA A 203 14.61 -20.68 -0.60
N VAL A 204 13.96 -19.64 -0.07
CA VAL A 204 12.54 -19.65 0.27
C VAL A 204 11.84 -18.39 -0.23
N LYS A 205 10.55 -18.50 -0.54
CA LYS A 205 9.69 -17.33 -0.75
C LYS A 205 9.34 -16.66 0.59
N THR A 206 8.94 -15.39 0.55
CA THR A 206 8.44 -14.72 1.75
C THR A 206 7.13 -15.34 2.25
N GLY A 207 6.81 -15.17 3.54
CA GLY A 207 5.60 -15.71 4.16
C GLY A 207 4.29 -15.07 3.69
N ILE A 208 4.37 -13.92 3.02
CA ILE A 208 3.25 -13.10 2.52
C ILE A 208 3.35 -12.99 0.98
N PRO A 209 2.28 -12.60 0.27
CA PRO A 209 2.35 -12.38 -1.18
C PRO A 209 3.00 -11.01 -1.49
N THR A 210 4.33 -10.93 -1.35
CA THR A 210 5.11 -9.69 -1.47
C THR A 210 4.95 -8.96 -2.80
N ALA A 211 4.91 -9.67 -3.94
CA ALA A 211 4.78 -9.04 -5.26
C ALA A 211 3.37 -8.51 -5.52
N ASP A 212 2.35 -9.22 -5.03
CA ASP A 212 0.97 -8.70 -5.04
C ASP A 212 0.84 -7.47 -4.13
N ILE A 213 1.44 -7.50 -2.94
CA ILE A 213 1.38 -6.37 -1.99
C ILE A 213 2.12 -5.15 -2.57
N ALA A 214 3.32 -5.34 -3.14
CA ALA A 214 4.09 -4.26 -3.74
C ALA A 214 3.31 -3.57 -4.87
N SER A 215 2.81 -4.35 -5.84
CA SER A 215 2.02 -3.81 -6.96
C SER A 215 0.71 -3.17 -6.49
N GLY A 216 0.01 -3.76 -5.53
CA GLY A 216 -1.19 -3.15 -4.93
C GLY A 216 -0.93 -1.79 -4.28
N MET A 217 0.22 -1.64 -3.61
CA MET A 217 0.64 -0.35 -3.02
C MET A 217 0.98 0.69 -4.09
N TYR A 218 1.72 0.32 -5.15
CA TYR A 218 2.00 1.23 -6.26
C TYR A 218 0.74 1.63 -7.04
N CYS A 219 -0.22 0.71 -7.26
CA CYS A 219 -1.51 1.04 -7.85
C CYS A 219 -2.28 2.07 -7.00
N ALA A 220 -2.41 1.85 -5.69
CA ALA A 220 -3.09 2.81 -4.80
C ALA A 220 -2.40 4.19 -4.81
N GLN A 221 -1.07 4.22 -4.72
CA GLN A 221 -0.28 5.46 -4.80
C GLN A 221 -0.47 6.18 -6.15
N ALA A 222 -0.46 5.44 -7.26
CA ALA A 222 -0.61 6.00 -8.60
C ALA A 222 -2.02 6.56 -8.84
N VAL A 223 -3.07 5.89 -8.35
CA VAL A 223 -4.45 6.43 -8.36
C VAL A 223 -4.53 7.74 -7.59
N LEU A 224 -4.00 7.80 -6.36
CA LEU A 224 -3.99 9.04 -5.56
C LEU A 224 -3.26 10.19 -6.29
N ALA A 225 -2.10 9.89 -6.90
CA ALA A 225 -1.33 10.87 -7.68
C ALA A 225 -2.09 11.32 -8.94
N ALA A 226 -2.79 10.42 -9.63
CA ALA A 226 -3.57 10.72 -10.82
C ALA A 226 -4.85 11.51 -10.53
N LEU A 227 -5.54 11.23 -9.42
CA LEU A 227 -6.67 12.03 -8.95
C LEU A 227 -6.22 13.46 -8.57
N LEU A 228 -5.09 13.59 -7.87
CA LEU A 228 -4.48 14.91 -7.58
C LEU A 228 -4.05 15.64 -8.85
N ARG A 229 -3.54 14.92 -9.86
CA ARG A 229 -3.23 15.49 -11.18
C ARG A 229 -4.50 15.97 -11.89
N ARG A 230 -5.55 15.13 -11.95
CA ARG A 230 -6.85 15.46 -12.55
C ARG A 230 -7.47 16.69 -11.92
N TYR A 231 -7.39 16.86 -10.59
CA TYR A 231 -7.83 18.08 -9.92
C TYR A 231 -7.12 19.36 -10.42
N ARG A 232 -5.87 19.25 -10.90
CA ARG A 232 -5.08 20.36 -11.44
C ARG A 232 -5.24 20.55 -12.96
N THR A 233 -5.53 19.48 -13.70
CA THR A 233 -5.52 19.48 -15.18
C THR A 233 -6.89 19.31 -15.83
N GLY A 234 -7.92 18.88 -15.10
CA GLY A 234 -9.18 18.36 -15.66
C GLY A 234 -9.07 16.94 -16.24
N GLU A 235 -7.89 16.58 -16.75
CA GLU A 235 -7.60 15.31 -17.43
C GLU A 235 -7.30 14.13 -16.49
N GLY A 236 -7.87 12.97 -16.79
CA GLY A 236 -7.52 11.68 -16.19
C GLY A 236 -6.16 11.15 -16.66
N ALA A 237 -5.88 9.88 -16.39
CA ALA A 237 -4.60 9.23 -16.73
C ALA A 237 -4.80 7.75 -17.04
N ALA A 238 -4.07 7.22 -18.03
CA ALA A 238 -3.81 5.79 -18.12
C ALA A 238 -2.57 5.49 -17.27
N ILE A 239 -2.64 4.42 -16.48
CA ILE A 239 -1.59 3.99 -15.54
C ILE A 239 -1.36 2.50 -15.78
N GLU A 240 -0.10 2.12 -15.95
CA GLU A 240 0.31 0.73 -15.97
C GLU A 240 1.16 0.45 -14.72
N VAL A 241 0.97 -0.72 -14.09
CA VAL A 241 1.80 -1.20 -12.98
C VAL A 241 2.09 -2.67 -13.20
N SER A 242 3.37 -3.05 -13.28
CA SER A 242 3.74 -4.46 -13.29
C SER A 242 4.13 -4.99 -11.91
N MET A 243 3.78 -6.25 -11.63
CA MET A 243 4.23 -6.96 -10.42
C MET A 243 5.75 -7.06 -10.37
N LEU A 244 6.41 -7.28 -11.52
CA LEU A 244 7.87 -7.40 -11.60
C LEU A 244 8.57 -6.10 -11.18
N GLU A 245 8.26 -4.97 -11.82
CA GLU A 245 8.89 -3.67 -11.50
C GLU A 245 8.60 -3.25 -10.06
N SER A 246 7.36 -3.45 -9.60
CA SER A 246 6.97 -3.19 -8.20
C SER A 246 7.81 -3.96 -7.19
N THR A 247 8.14 -5.22 -7.49
CA THR A 247 8.96 -6.06 -6.61
C THR A 247 10.45 -5.72 -6.73
N VAL A 248 10.91 -5.36 -7.93
CA VAL A 248 12.30 -4.97 -8.20
C VAL A 248 12.65 -3.62 -7.56
N GLU A 249 11.72 -2.68 -7.49
CA GLU A 249 11.90 -1.41 -6.78
C GLU A 249 12.17 -1.65 -5.28
N TRP A 250 11.43 -2.56 -4.65
CA TRP A 250 11.68 -2.97 -3.25
C TRP A 250 13.01 -3.71 -3.06
N MET A 251 13.57 -4.28 -4.14
CA MET A 251 14.88 -4.94 -4.15
C MET A 251 16.07 -3.98 -4.33
N GLY A 252 15.84 -2.66 -4.45
CA GLY A 252 16.83 -1.67 -4.90
C GLY A 252 18.22 -1.78 -4.26
N HIS A 253 18.32 -1.90 -2.93
CA HIS A 253 19.63 -2.08 -2.24
C HIS A 253 20.39 -3.34 -2.71
N SER A 254 19.70 -4.47 -2.79
CA SER A 254 20.27 -5.75 -3.21
C SER A 254 20.64 -5.75 -4.69
N LEU A 255 19.80 -5.11 -5.52
CA LEU A 255 20.07 -4.95 -6.95
C LEU A 255 21.29 -4.05 -7.19
N TYR A 256 21.40 -2.91 -6.50
CA TYR A 256 22.58 -2.04 -6.57
C TYR A 256 23.84 -2.77 -6.10
N THR A 257 23.75 -3.57 -5.03
CA THR A 257 24.87 -4.40 -4.56
C THR A 257 25.36 -5.34 -5.66
N GLN A 258 24.45 -6.10 -6.29
CA GLN A 258 24.77 -7.01 -7.40
C GLN A 258 25.34 -6.25 -8.61
N MET A 259 24.73 -5.13 -9.01
CA MET A 259 25.14 -4.36 -10.20
C MET A 259 26.53 -3.73 -10.08
N TYR A 260 26.91 -3.25 -8.89
CA TYR A 260 28.17 -2.52 -8.68
C TYR A 260 29.32 -3.37 -8.10
N THR A 261 29.03 -4.53 -7.51
CA THR A 261 30.06 -5.45 -6.98
C THR A 261 30.20 -6.75 -7.78
N GLY A 262 29.20 -7.11 -8.58
CA GLY A 262 29.08 -8.43 -9.21
C GLY A 262 28.87 -9.58 -8.22
N GLN A 263 28.69 -9.31 -6.93
CA GLN A 263 28.49 -10.31 -5.88
C GLN A 263 27.01 -10.47 -5.54
N GLN A 264 26.51 -11.69 -5.71
CA GLN A 264 25.15 -12.05 -5.34
C GLN A 264 24.98 -11.88 -3.82
N PRO A 265 24.02 -11.08 -3.33
CA PRO A 265 23.76 -10.98 -1.90
C PRO A 265 23.39 -12.36 -1.32
N PRO A 266 24.05 -12.80 -0.24
CA PRO A 266 23.80 -14.11 0.35
C PRO A 266 22.45 -14.14 1.10
N ARG A 267 21.89 -15.35 1.24
CA ARG A 267 20.79 -15.62 2.16
C ARG A 267 21.32 -15.66 3.59
N MET A 268 20.76 -14.82 4.46
CA MET A 268 21.28 -14.58 5.81
C MET A 268 20.43 -15.19 6.94
N GLY A 269 19.35 -15.91 6.61
CA GLY A 269 18.37 -16.37 7.59
C GLY A 269 17.68 -15.18 8.26
N VAL A 270 17.99 -14.96 9.53
CA VAL A 270 17.46 -13.86 10.35
C VAL A 270 18.44 -12.67 10.42
N SER A 271 19.73 -12.89 10.16
CA SER A 271 20.76 -11.85 10.22
C SER A 271 20.57 -10.77 9.15
N HIS A 272 20.88 -9.52 9.50
CA HIS A 272 21.05 -8.46 8.50
C HIS A 272 22.31 -8.70 7.67
N VAL A 273 22.27 -8.42 6.36
CA VAL A 273 23.40 -8.65 5.44
C VAL A 273 24.56 -7.68 5.70
N SER A 274 24.29 -6.36 5.74
CA SER A 274 25.32 -5.31 5.80
C SER A 274 25.69 -4.80 7.22
N ILE A 275 25.11 -5.37 8.28
CA ILE A 275 25.22 -4.84 9.66
C ILE A 275 25.48 -5.97 10.65
N ALA A 276 26.33 -5.73 11.64
CA ALA A 276 26.62 -6.64 12.75
C ALA A 276 26.94 -5.88 14.05
N PRO A 277 26.50 -6.34 15.23
CA PRO A 277 25.50 -7.39 15.45
C PRO A 277 24.10 -6.92 15.01
N TYR A 278 23.41 -7.75 14.23
CA TYR A 278 22.01 -7.56 13.86
C TYR A 278 21.41 -8.91 13.50
N ASP A 279 21.14 -9.73 14.51
CA ASP A 279 20.64 -11.12 14.39
C ASP A 279 19.86 -11.52 15.66
N SER A 280 19.38 -12.77 15.72
CA SER A 280 18.76 -13.39 16.90
C SER A 280 19.82 -14.04 17.80
N TYR A 281 19.89 -13.58 19.04
CA TYR A 281 20.83 -14.08 20.04
C TYR A 281 20.10 -14.89 21.12
N PRO A 282 20.66 -16.05 21.52
CA PRO A 282 20.05 -16.91 22.53
C PRO A 282 20.13 -16.29 23.93
N THR A 283 19.08 -16.49 24.71
CA THR A 283 18.98 -16.11 26.14
C THR A 283 18.87 -17.38 27.00
N ARG A 284 18.70 -17.25 28.31
CA ARG A 284 18.52 -18.38 29.24
C ARG A 284 17.23 -19.17 29.00
N ASP A 285 16.19 -18.51 28.48
CA ASP A 285 14.83 -19.04 28.34
C ASP A 285 14.25 -18.92 26.93
N GLY A 286 15.01 -18.38 25.96
CA GLY A 286 14.55 -18.20 24.59
C GLY A 286 15.61 -17.54 23.70
N GLN A 287 15.20 -16.49 23.00
CA GLN A 287 16.03 -15.72 22.09
C GLN A 287 15.53 -14.27 21.97
N ILE A 288 16.42 -13.36 21.63
CA ILE A 288 16.14 -11.94 21.42
C ILE A 288 16.87 -11.43 20.18
N LEU A 289 16.16 -10.70 19.32
CA LEU A 289 16.76 -9.95 18.22
C LEU A 289 17.42 -8.69 18.81
N ILE A 290 18.66 -8.41 18.43
CA ILE A 290 19.36 -7.18 18.82
C ILE A 290 19.89 -6.52 17.55
N GLY A 291 19.55 -5.24 17.31
CA GLY A 291 19.95 -4.52 16.10
C GLY A 291 20.85 -3.32 16.39
N VAL A 292 22.16 -3.45 16.14
CA VAL A 292 23.15 -2.38 16.35
C VAL A 292 23.61 -1.81 15.01
N GLN A 293 23.09 -0.64 14.67
CA GLN A 293 23.36 0.03 13.38
C GLN A 293 24.54 1.03 13.42
N SER A 294 25.17 1.25 14.59
CA SER A 294 26.27 2.22 14.73
C SER A 294 27.30 1.79 15.77
N ASP A 295 28.53 2.31 15.64
CA ASP A 295 29.62 2.00 16.59
C ASP A 295 29.36 2.60 17.98
N GLY A 296 28.55 3.66 18.07
CA GLY A 296 28.01 4.15 19.34
C GLY A 296 27.05 3.14 20.00
N GLY A 297 26.18 2.51 19.21
CA GLY A 297 25.33 1.41 19.67
C GLY A 297 26.13 0.17 20.08
N TRP A 298 27.25 -0.12 19.40
CA TRP A 298 28.16 -1.22 19.77
C TRP A 298 28.80 -0.99 21.15
N ARG A 299 29.29 0.23 21.41
CA ARG A 299 29.80 0.63 22.72
C ARG A 299 28.73 0.54 23.83
N ALA A 300 27.49 0.91 23.52
CA ALA A 300 26.38 0.77 24.46
C ALA A 300 26.10 -0.72 24.75
N LEU A 301 26.01 -1.57 23.72
CA LEU A 301 25.73 -3.00 23.85
C LEU A 301 26.83 -3.72 24.65
N THR A 302 28.09 -3.51 24.32
CA THR A 302 29.22 -4.11 25.05
C THR A 302 29.25 -3.68 26.52
N THR A 303 28.86 -2.44 26.83
CA THR A 303 28.68 -1.97 28.22
C THR A 303 27.55 -2.72 28.93
N VAL A 304 26.37 -2.86 28.30
CA VAL A 304 25.22 -3.61 28.86
C VAL A 304 25.56 -5.09 29.08
N LEU A 305 26.31 -5.70 28.16
CA LEU A 305 26.75 -7.10 28.23
C LEU A 305 27.95 -7.35 29.17
N GLY A 306 28.48 -6.30 29.82
CA GLY A 306 29.59 -6.40 30.77
C GLY A 306 30.93 -6.76 30.13
N VAL A 307 31.15 -6.33 28.88
CA VAL A 307 32.36 -6.57 28.06
C VAL A 307 32.84 -5.30 27.34
N PRO A 308 32.97 -4.15 28.02
CA PRO A 308 33.33 -2.87 27.38
C PRO A 308 34.64 -2.94 26.58
N GLU A 309 35.56 -3.84 26.94
CA GLU A 309 36.83 -4.10 26.24
C GLU A 309 36.65 -4.50 24.76
N LEU A 310 35.49 -5.08 24.38
CA LEU A 310 35.19 -5.41 22.99
C LEU A 310 34.85 -4.17 22.13
N THR A 311 34.68 -2.99 22.73
CA THR A 311 34.54 -1.73 21.99
C THR A 311 35.78 -1.43 21.14
N ASP A 312 36.96 -1.63 21.74
CA ASP A 312 38.24 -1.21 21.17
C ASP A 312 39.03 -2.38 20.54
N ASP A 313 38.45 -3.59 20.52
CA ASP A 313 39.00 -4.73 19.77
C ASP A 313 39.03 -4.39 18.26
N PRO A 314 40.18 -4.46 17.57
CA PRO A 314 40.27 -4.13 16.15
C PRO A 314 39.34 -4.95 15.24
N ARG A 315 38.90 -6.13 15.67
CA ARG A 315 37.91 -6.95 14.96
C ARG A 315 36.50 -6.39 15.02
N PHE A 316 36.20 -5.56 16.02
CA PHE A 316 34.83 -5.09 16.31
C PHE A 316 34.66 -3.57 16.37
N ALA A 317 35.75 -2.80 16.30
CA ALA A 317 35.74 -1.34 16.43
C ALA A 317 34.84 -0.59 15.43
N THR A 318 34.63 -1.12 14.22
CA THR A 318 33.75 -0.53 13.20
C THR A 318 32.71 -1.55 12.70
N ASN A 319 31.59 -1.08 12.14
CA ASN A 319 30.60 -1.97 11.51
C ASN A 319 31.21 -2.85 10.41
N MET A 320 32.10 -2.30 9.57
CA MET A 320 32.80 -3.07 8.55
C MET A 320 33.62 -4.21 9.18
N SER A 321 34.42 -3.91 10.21
CA SER A 321 35.20 -4.91 10.94
C SER A 321 34.30 -5.98 11.57
N ARG A 322 33.16 -5.60 12.17
CA ARG A 322 32.17 -6.54 12.73
C ARG A 322 31.52 -7.43 11.67
N VAL A 323 31.27 -6.91 10.46
CA VAL A 323 30.73 -7.69 9.34
C VAL A 323 31.78 -8.65 8.77
N GLU A 324 33.03 -8.21 8.62
CA GLU A 324 34.17 -9.07 8.22
C GLU A 324 34.43 -10.19 9.25
N ASN A 325 34.25 -9.89 10.54
CA ASN A 325 34.45 -10.81 11.66
C ASN A 325 33.13 -11.36 12.23
N ARG A 326 32.05 -11.40 11.42
CA ARG A 326 30.66 -11.66 11.87
C ARG A 326 30.53 -12.82 12.85
N ALA A 327 31.02 -14.01 12.49
CA ALA A 327 30.93 -15.20 13.34
C ALA A 327 31.57 -15.04 14.72
N ALA A 328 32.65 -14.25 14.84
CA ALA A 328 33.30 -13.95 16.12
C ALA A 328 32.55 -12.85 16.91
N CYS A 329 31.98 -11.87 16.21
CA CYS A 329 31.14 -10.82 16.80
C CYS A 329 29.86 -11.43 17.41
N ASP A 330 29.16 -12.24 16.63
CA ASP A 330 27.89 -12.86 17.03
C ASP A 330 28.09 -13.89 18.14
N ALA A 331 29.19 -14.66 18.13
CA ALA A 331 29.55 -15.53 19.24
C ALA A 331 29.81 -14.74 20.55
N ALA A 332 30.55 -13.63 20.48
CA ALA A 332 30.84 -12.81 21.66
C ALA A 332 29.57 -12.15 22.25
N VAL A 333 28.60 -11.78 21.41
CA VAL A 333 27.28 -11.33 21.86
C VAL A 333 26.48 -12.49 22.47
N ALA A 334 26.39 -13.63 21.76
CA ALA A 334 25.64 -14.81 22.22
C ALA A 334 26.12 -15.36 23.58
N ASP A 335 27.44 -15.38 23.82
CA ASP A 335 28.02 -15.83 25.09
C ASP A 335 27.56 -14.98 26.29
N ARG A 336 27.24 -13.70 26.06
CA ARG A 336 26.77 -12.77 27.10
C ARG A 336 25.25 -12.71 27.20
N THR A 337 24.52 -12.77 26.09
CA THR A 337 23.04 -12.76 26.12
C THR A 337 22.46 -14.00 26.80
N ARG A 338 23.11 -15.17 26.67
CA ARG A 338 22.73 -16.43 27.36
C ARG A 338 22.68 -16.35 28.89
N LEU A 339 23.33 -15.35 29.49
CA LEU A 339 23.40 -15.18 30.95
C LEU A 339 22.11 -14.58 31.54
N TRP A 340 21.26 -13.98 30.70
CA TRP A 340 20.04 -13.27 31.09
C TRP A 340 18.79 -14.03 30.65
N THR A 341 17.65 -13.82 31.31
CA THR A 341 16.35 -14.11 30.68
C THR A 341 16.08 -13.12 29.56
N THR A 342 15.18 -13.50 28.65
CA THR A 342 14.71 -12.64 27.56
C THR A 342 14.12 -11.34 28.11
N ALA A 343 13.33 -11.40 29.19
CA ALA A 343 12.70 -10.22 29.78
C ALA A 343 13.68 -9.29 30.52
N GLU A 344 14.65 -9.83 31.27
CA GLU A 344 15.69 -9.02 31.93
C GLU A 344 16.56 -8.29 30.91
N LEU A 345 16.93 -8.98 29.82
CA LEU A 345 17.78 -8.41 28.77
C LEU A 345 17.04 -7.36 27.94
N ASP A 346 15.79 -7.63 27.54
CA ASP A 346 14.95 -6.67 26.81
C ASP A 346 14.81 -5.35 27.57
N ALA A 347 14.53 -5.41 28.88
CA ALA A 347 14.50 -4.23 29.74
C ALA A 347 15.85 -3.49 29.81
N LYS A 348 16.98 -4.23 29.90
CA LYS A 348 18.33 -3.63 29.94
C LYS A 348 18.74 -2.98 28.62
N LEU A 349 18.34 -3.55 27.49
CA LEU A 349 18.58 -2.98 26.17
C LEU A 349 17.71 -1.73 25.96
N ALA A 350 16.44 -1.76 26.38
CA ALA A 350 15.55 -0.60 26.34
C ALA A 350 16.05 0.57 27.22
N ASP A 351 16.47 0.31 28.46
CA ASP A 351 17.09 1.31 29.36
C ASP A 351 18.32 1.98 28.72
N ALA A 352 19.08 1.23 27.91
CA ALA A 352 20.28 1.71 27.21
C ALA A 352 19.98 2.32 25.82
N GLY A 353 18.72 2.36 25.38
CA GLY A 353 18.33 2.84 24.05
C GLY A 353 18.76 1.93 22.89
N ILE A 354 19.03 0.65 23.15
CA ILE A 354 19.47 -0.33 22.14
C ILE A 354 18.22 -1.02 21.54
N PRO A 355 18.01 -0.97 20.22
CA PRO A 355 16.88 -1.66 19.59
C PRO A 355 16.95 -3.18 19.78
N ALA A 356 15.90 -3.73 20.37
CA ALA A 356 15.70 -5.17 20.56
C ALA A 356 14.26 -5.58 20.21
N ALA A 357 14.06 -6.86 19.89
CA ALA A 357 12.74 -7.41 19.60
C ALA A 357 12.68 -8.93 19.87
N GLN A 358 11.48 -9.50 19.82
CA GLN A 358 11.26 -10.94 19.90
C GLN A 358 10.58 -11.44 18.62
N ILE A 359 10.93 -12.65 18.17
CA ILE A 359 10.24 -13.34 17.06
C ILE A 359 8.90 -13.86 17.59
N LYS A 360 7.83 -13.09 17.36
CA LYS A 360 6.47 -13.39 17.83
C LYS A 360 5.70 -14.33 16.90
N GLN A 361 4.85 -15.17 17.47
CA GLN A 361 3.85 -15.92 16.70
C GLN A 361 2.63 -15.03 16.39
N LEU A 362 1.84 -15.39 15.39
CA LEU A 362 0.70 -14.56 14.96
C LEU A 362 -0.38 -14.37 16.05
N GLY A 363 -0.50 -15.32 17.00
CA GLY A 363 -1.32 -15.14 18.19
C GLY A 363 -0.84 -13.98 19.08
N ASP A 364 0.46 -13.95 19.39
CA ASP A 364 1.08 -12.85 20.16
C ASP A 364 1.00 -11.49 19.44
N VAL A 365 0.84 -11.51 18.11
CA VAL A 365 0.63 -10.30 17.28
C VAL A 365 -0.84 -9.87 17.34
N ALA A 366 -1.80 -10.80 17.31
CA ALA A 366 -3.23 -10.48 17.47
C ALA A 366 -3.50 -9.81 18.83
N ASP A 367 -2.87 -10.33 19.90
CA ASP A 367 -2.99 -9.81 21.27
C ASP A 367 -1.87 -8.81 21.64
N HIS A 368 -1.20 -8.21 20.66
CA HIS A 368 -0.01 -7.39 20.91
C HIS A 368 -0.33 -6.12 21.74
N PRO A 369 0.37 -5.87 22.88
CA PRO A 369 0.03 -4.78 23.79
C PRO A 369 0.12 -3.40 23.13
N GLN A 370 1.08 -3.18 22.23
CA GLN A 370 1.17 -1.91 21.48
C GLN A 370 0.01 -1.70 20.48
N LEU A 371 -0.60 -2.77 19.94
CA LEU A 371 -1.75 -2.65 19.05
C LEU A 371 -3.03 -2.39 19.86
N ALA A 372 -3.16 -3.00 21.04
CA ALA A 372 -4.23 -2.70 21.98
C ALA A 372 -4.12 -1.26 22.54
N ALA A 373 -2.94 -0.83 22.98
CA ALA A 373 -2.69 0.51 23.52
C ALA A 373 -2.85 1.63 22.48
N ARG A 374 -2.67 1.32 21.19
CA ARG A 374 -2.94 2.23 20.06
C ARG A 374 -4.34 2.04 19.45
N ASP A 375 -5.23 1.29 20.12
CA ASP A 375 -6.60 1.01 19.70
C ASP A 375 -6.74 0.63 18.21
N ARG A 376 -5.95 -0.37 17.77
CA ARG A 376 -5.78 -0.69 16.34
C ARG A 376 -6.81 -1.64 15.74
N TRP A 377 -7.76 -2.14 16.53
CA TRP A 377 -8.71 -3.15 16.12
C TRP A 377 -10.12 -2.58 16.01
N ARG A 378 -10.81 -2.87 14.91
CA ARG A 378 -12.25 -2.60 14.73
C ARG A 378 -12.99 -3.90 14.46
N THR A 379 -14.30 -3.89 14.67
CA THR A 379 -15.16 -5.02 14.31
C THR A 379 -15.83 -4.69 12.99
N VAL A 380 -15.81 -5.62 12.03
CA VAL A 380 -16.43 -5.48 10.71
C VAL A 380 -17.28 -6.70 10.40
N GLY A 381 -18.36 -6.52 9.66
CA GLY A 381 -19.21 -7.60 9.19
C GLY A 381 -18.58 -8.39 8.04
N THR A 382 -18.96 -9.65 7.97
CA THR A 382 -18.80 -10.55 6.82
C THR A 382 -20.15 -11.25 6.59
N PRO A 383 -20.36 -11.96 5.48
CA PRO A 383 -21.64 -12.62 5.19
C PRO A 383 -22.10 -13.63 6.26
N PHE A 384 -21.18 -14.15 7.08
CA PHE A 384 -21.45 -15.23 8.03
C PHE A 384 -21.12 -14.88 9.50
N ALA A 385 -20.33 -13.83 9.76
CA ALA A 385 -19.88 -13.46 11.11
C ALA A 385 -19.41 -12.01 11.22
N GLN A 386 -19.34 -11.48 12.44
CA GLN A 386 -18.60 -10.27 12.79
C GLN A 386 -17.14 -10.66 13.14
N VAL A 387 -16.17 -9.92 12.61
CA VAL A 387 -14.73 -10.26 12.73
C VAL A 387 -13.88 -9.05 13.14
N LYS A 388 -12.73 -9.30 13.76
CA LYS A 388 -11.75 -8.24 14.03
C LYS A 388 -10.94 -7.90 12.76
N ALA A 389 -10.84 -6.62 12.44
CA ALA A 389 -9.97 -6.09 11.39
C ALA A 389 -9.00 -5.05 11.95
N LEU A 390 -7.78 -5.03 11.41
CA LEU A 390 -6.74 -4.06 11.79
C LEU A 390 -6.93 -2.74 11.01
N LEU A 391 -6.90 -1.60 11.70
CA LEU A 391 -6.94 -0.27 11.08
C LEU A 391 -5.74 -0.06 10.12
N PRO A 392 -5.94 0.60 8.96
CA PRO A 392 -4.88 1.00 8.04
C PRO A 392 -3.77 1.80 8.76
N PRO A 393 -2.48 1.60 8.42
CA PRO A 393 -1.37 2.10 9.25
C PRO A 393 -1.31 3.63 9.36
N ALA A 394 -1.74 4.36 8.33
CA ALA A 394 -1.92 5.81 8.40
C ALA A 394 -3.05 6.17 9.38
N THR A 395 -2.78 7.12 10.28
CA THR A 395 -3.76 7.63 11.24
C THR A 395 -3.90 9.13 11.00
N PHE A 396 -5.05 9.57 10.50
CA PHE A 396 -5.39 10.99 10.43
C PHE A 396 -5.80 11.49 11.83
N GLY A 397 -5.59 12.78 12.11
CA GLY A 397 -5.84 13.35 13.44
C GLY A 397 -7.29 13.79 13.67
N ASP A 398 -8.07 13.79 12.60
CA ASP A 398 -9.38 14.41 12.43
C ASP A 398 -10.44 13.46 11.85
N VAL A 399 -10.03 12.32 11.29
CA VAL A 399 -10.93 11.31 10.70
C VAL A 399 -10.37 9.89 10.88
N GLU A 400 -11.24 8.89 11.11
CA GLU A 400 -10.88 7.47 11.12
C GLU A 400 -11.24 6.81 9.77
N ALA A 401 -10.50 5.77 9.37
CA ALA A 401 -10.78 5.01 8.15
C ALA A 401 -12.19 4.38 8.18
N SER A 402 -12.85 4.32 7.01
CA SER A 402 -14.26 3.90 6.88
C SER A 402 -14.57 2.50 7.45
N MET A 403 -13.65 1.54 7.23
CA MET A 403 -13.72 0.18 7.82
C MET A 403 -15.05 -0.59 7.62
N GLY A 404 -15.80 -0.30 6.55
CA GLY A 404 -17.08 -0.97 6.26
C GLY A 404 -16.99 -2.49 6.04
N ASP A 405 -18.14 -3.16 5.97
CA ASP A 405 -18.26 -4.62 5.92
C ASP A 405 -17.70 -5.28 4.65
N VAL A 406 -17.43 -6.58 4.72
CA VAL A 406 -17.05 -7.44 3.59
C VAL A 406 -18.32 -7.95 2.87
N PRO A 407 -18.53 -7.63 1.58
CA PRO A 407 -19.80 -7.92 0.90
C PRO A 407 -19.97 -9.40 0.55
N ALA A 408 -21.20 -9.90 0.70
CA ALA A 408 -21.63 -11.14 0.06
C ALA A 408 -21.60 -10.99 -1.46
N LEU A 409 -21.50 -12.11 -2.19
CA LEU A 409 -21.44 -12.08 -3.66
C LEU A 409 -22.74 -11.53 -4.24
N GLY A 410 -22.64 -10.41 -4.96
CA GLY A 410 -23.77 -9.72 -5.58
C GLY A 410 -24.66 -8.95 -4.59
N ALA A 411 -24.19 -8.69 -3.37
CA ALA A 411 -24.97 -8.02 -2.32
C ALA A 411 -25.51 -6.63 -2.74
N GLN A 412 -24.85 -5.96 -3.69
CA GLN A 412 -25.27 -4.65 -4.21
C GLN A 412 -25.77 -4.70 -5.65
N THR A 413 -25.82 -5.87 -6.30
CA THR A 413 -26.22 -6.02 -7.72
C THR A 413 -27.52 -5.29 -8.04
N ALA A 414 -28.60 -5.50 -7.27
CA ALA A 414 -29.91 -4.90 -7.56
C ALA A 414 -29.89 -3.36 -7.47
N ALA A 415 -29.18 -2.80 -6.48
CA ALA A 415 -29.04 -1.36 -6.28
C ALA A 415 -28.21 -0.73 -7.39
N LEU A 416 -27.11 -1.38 -7.79
CA LEU A 416 -26.21 -0.93 -8.86
C LEU A 416 -26.87 -1.01 -10.24
N LEU A 417 -27.73 -2.00 -10.49
CA LEU A 417 -28.52 -2.04 -11.72
C LEU A 417 -29.57 -0.90 -11.75
N ALA A 418 -30.21 -0.59 -10.63
CA ALA A 418 -31.14 0.53 -10.54
C ALA A 418 -30.44 1.88 -10.75
N GLU A 419 -29.22 2.06 -10.22
CA GLU A 419 -28.35 3.21 -10.48
C GLU A 419 -27.95 3.31 -11.97
N ALA A 420 -27.65 2.18 -12.60
CA ALA A 420 -27.43 2.09 -14.05
C ALA A 420 -28.71 2.24 -14.90
N GLY A 421 -29.86 2.56 -14.29
CA GLY A 421 -31.12 2.89 -14.97
C GLY A 421 -32.02 1.70 -15.32
N TYR A 422 -31.71 0.48 -14.85
CA TYR A 422 -32.52 -0.70 -15.10
C TYR A 422 -33.77 -0.73 -14.22
N ALA A 423 -34.93 -1.00 -14.82
CA ALA A 423 -36.18 -1.18 -14.08
C ALA A 423 -36.17 -2.51 -13.28
N PRO A 424 -36.93 -2.64 -12.18
CA PRO A 424 -36.98 -3.88 -11.40
C PRO A 424 -37.28 -5.14 -12.24
N ALA A 425 -38.19 -5.03 -13.21
CA ALA A 425 -38.51 -6.13 -14.12
C ALA A 425 -37.34 -6.56 -15.03
N ASP A 426 -36.41 -5.64 -15.35
CA ASP A 426 -35.18 -5.98 -16.07
C ASP A 426 -34.15 -6.63 -15.14
N VAL A 427 -34.07 -6.21 -13.87
CA VAL A 427 -33.23 -6.86 -12.85
C VAL A 427 -33.63 -8.31 -12.68
N ASP A 428 -34.92 -8.59 -12.51
CA ASP A 428 -35.47 -9.94 -12.40
C ASP A 428 -35.17 -10.77 -13.66
N ARG A 429 -35.43 -10.21 -14.85
CA ARG A 429 -35.13 -10.86 -16.15
C ARG A 429 -33.64 -11.20 -16.31
N LEU A 430 -32.74 -10.30 -15.91
CA LEU A 430 -31.30 -10.51 -16.00
C LEU A 430 -30.80 -11.55 -14.99
N ALA A 431 -31.44 -11.65 -13.81
CA ALA A 431 -31.16 -12.67 -12.82
C ALA A 431 -31.64 -14.06 -13.29
N ASP A 432 -32.87 -14.16 -13.80
CA ASP A 432 -33.44 -15.39 -14.38
C ASP A 432 -32.63 -15.90 -15.58
N ALA A 433 -32.08 -14.99 -16.39
CA ALA A 433 -31.20 -15.30 -17.50
C ALA A 433 -29.76 -15.69 -17.08
N GLY A 434 -29.41 -15.57 -15.79
CA GLY A 434 -28.07 -15.81 -15.27
C GLY A 434 -27.02 -14.75 -15.67
N VAL A 435 -27.46 -13.62 -16.25
CA VAL A 435 -26.59 -12.49 -16.61
C VAL A 435 -26.08 -11.78 -15.35
N VAL A 436 -26.92 -11.69 -14.32
CA VAL A 436 -26.52 -11.18 -13.00
C VAL A 436 -26.85 -12.16 -11.89
N ARG A 437 -26.22 -11.99 -10.73
CA ARG A 437 -26.58 -12.67 -9.49
C ARG A 437 -26.93 -11.63 -8.42
N LEU A 438 -28.12 -11.78 -7.86
CA LEU A 438 -28.56 -10.99 -6.70
C LEU A 438 -27.97 -11.59 -5.42
N GLY A 439 -27.70 -10.74 -4.43
CA GLY A 439 -27.36 -11.17 -3.07
C GLY A 439 -28.53 -11.93 -2.44
N GLY A 440 -28.22 -12.95 -1.65
CA GLY A 440 -29.18 -13.76 -0.89
C GLY A 440 -28.87 -13.75 0.60
#